data_AF-A0A0G4ND60-F1
#
_entry.id   AF-A0A0G4ND60-F1
#
_cell.length_a   1.000
_cell.length_b   1.000
_cell.length_c   1.000
_cell.angle_alpha   90.00
_cell.angle_beta   90.00
_cell.angle_gamma   90.00
#
_symmetry.space_group_name_H-M   'P 1'
#
loop_
_entity.id
_entity.type
_entity.pdbx_description
1 polymer ?
#
loop_
_entity_poly.entity_id
_entity_poly.type
_entity_poly.pdbx_seq_one_letter_code
_entity_poly.pdbx_strand_id
1 'polypeptide(L)'
;IVSAFQAYGQYITGEITEEERFDIIRHACPGSGACGGMYTANTMATAIETLGLTLPGSSSSPAEDPAKKAECENVGEAIKNLLREDLRPRDILTRQAFENAMIVVNILGGSTNAVLHLLAIADSVGIKLTVEDFQAVSDRTPFLADLKPSGKFVMADMHRIGGTPALLKFLLKEGILD
;
A
#
# COMPACT_ATOMS: atom_id res chain seq x y z
N ILE A 1 4.33 -11.77 -10.90
CA ILE A 1 3.46 -11.16 -11.95
C ILE A 1 4.20 -10.30 -13.00
N VAL A 2 4.98 -9.26 -12.67
CA VAL A 2 5.67 -8.44 -13.69
C VAL A 2 6.64 -9.24 -14.56
N SER A 3 7.34 -10.22 -13.98
CA SER A 3 8.16 -11.17 -14.74
C SER A 3 7.35 -11.92 -15.81
N ALA A 4 6.09 -12.29 -15.55
CA ALA A 4 5.24 -12.94 -16.54
C ALA A 4 4.82 -11.99 -17.67
N PHE A 5 4.60 -10.70 -17.38
CA PHE A 5 4.35 -9.69 -18.40
C PHE A 5 5.58 -9.48 -19.29
N GLN A 6 6.78 -9.39 -18.69
CA GLN A 6 8.03 -9.15 -19.41
C GLN A 6 8.48 -10.37 -20.23
N ALA A 7 8.19 -11.59 -19.77
CA ALA A 7 8.64 -12.82 -20.40
C ALA A 7 8.24 -12.93 -21.88
N TYR A 8 7.06 -12.42 -22.28
CA TYR A 8 6.69 -12.42 -23.69
C TYR A 8 7.59 -11.49 -24.53
N GLY A 9 7.89 -10.29 -24.00
CA GLY A 9 8.81 -9.35 -24.63
C GLY A 9 10.22 -9.94 -24.79
N GLN A 10 10.73 -10.58 -23.75
CA GLN A 10 12.05 -11.22 -23.77
C GLN A 10 12.11 -12.42 -24.73
N TYR A 11 11.01 -13.17 -24.86
CA TYR A 11 10.93 -14.28 -25.80
C TYR A 11 10.98 -13.81 -27.25
N ILE A 12 10.20 -12.79 -27.62
CA ILE A 12 10.16 -12.28 -29.00
C ILE A 12 11.45 -11.57 -29.41
N THR A 13 12.24 -11.07 -28.46
CA THR A 13 13.57 -10.49 -28.72
C THR A 13 14.68 -11.56 -28.72
N GLY A 14 14.36 -12.81 -28.39
CA GLY A 14 15.33 -13.91 -28.32
C GLY A 14 16.24 -13.88 -27.08
N GLU A 15 15.89 -13.08 -26.06
CA GLU A 15 16.62 -13.05 -24.78
C GLU A 15 16.37 -14.31 -23.93
N ILE A 16 15.19 -14.90 -24.05
CA ILE A 16 14.81 -16.15 -23.39
C ILE A 16 14.19 -17.13 -24.39
N THR A 17 14.29 -18.42 -24.08
CA THR A 17 13.66 -19.52 -24.80
C THR A 17 12.17 -19.66 -24.43
N GLU A 18 11.43 -20.41 -25.25
CA GLU A 18 10.03 -20.78 -24.93
C GLU A 18 9.93 -21.59 -23.63
N GLU A 19 10.92 -22.44 -23.34
CA GLU A 19 10.98 -23.22 -22.10
C GLU A 19 11.14 -22.32 -20.87
N GLU A 20 12.05 -21.35 -20.93
CA GLU A 20 12.24 -20.34 -19.87
C GLU A 20 10.99 -19.46 -19.71
N ARG A 21 10.37 -19.03 -20.81
CA ARG A 21 9.12 -18.26 -20.77
C ARG A 21 8.01 -19.05 -20.08
N PHE A 22 7.85 -20.33 -20.43
CA PHE A 22 6.87 -21.21 -19.82
C PHE A 22 7.12 -21.37 -18.32
N ASP A 23 8.38 -21.58 -17.92
CA ASP A 23 8.76 -21.71 -16.51
C ASP A 23 8.44 -20.44 -15.69
N ILE A 24 8.79 -19.26 -16.22
CA ILE A 24 8.47 -17.97 -15.58
C ILE A 24 6.96 -17.85 -15.35
N ILE A 25 6.14 -18.19 -16.35
CA ILE A 25 4.67 -18.11 -16.23
C ILE A 25 4.15 -19.06 -15.15
N ARG A 26 4.68 -20.29 -15.08
CA ARG A 26 4.27 -21.29 -14.09
C ARG A 26 4.62 -20.91 -12.65
N HIS A 27 5.66 -20.12 -12.44
CA HIS A 27 6.16 -19.77 -11.10
C HIS A 27 5.94 -18.30 -10.69
N ALA A 28 5.39 -17.46 -11.58
CA ALA A 28 5.22 -16.02 -11.32
C ALA A 28 4.20 -15.67 -10.21
N CYS A 29 3.30 -16.60 -9.86
CA CYS A 29 2.21 -16.43 -8.88
C CYS A 29 2.08 -17.72 -8.05
N PRO A 30 2.89 -17.90 -6.99
CA PRO A 30 2.99 -19.18 -6.27
C PRO A 30 1.83 -19.48 -5.32
N GLY A 31 0.94 -18.52 -5.07
CA GLY A 31 -0.13 -18.67 -4.07
C GLY A 31 -1.09 -17.48 -4.07
N SER A 32 -1.82 -17.34 -2.96
CA SER A 32 -2.84 -16.30 -2.79
C SER A 32 -2.23 -14.94 -2.46
N GLY A 33 -2.91 -13.86 -2.86
CA GLY A 33 -2.57 -12.49 -2.48
C GLY A 33 -2.50 -11.51 -3.64
N ALA A 34 -2.30 -10.24 -3.31
CA ALA A 34 -2.15 -9.18 -4.29
C ALA A 34 -0.74 -9.18 -4.92
N CYS A 35 -0.55 -8.37 -5.97
CA CYS A 35 0.75 -8.17 -6.59
C CYS A 35 1.78 -7.65 -5.57
N GLY A 36 2.91 -8.35 -5.40
CA GLY A 36 3.82 -8.10 -4.27
C GLY A 36 4.62 -6.79 -4.27
N GLY A 37 4.73 -6.07 -5.39
CA GLY A 37 5.37 -4.74 -5.45
C GLY A 37 4.43 -3.64 -4.96
N MET A 38 4.94 -2.41 -4.84
CA MET A 38 4.19 -1.19 -4.54
C MET A 38 3.34 -0.70 -5.74
N TYR A 39 2.54 -1.61 -6.31
CA TYR A 39 1.50 -1.29 -7.28
C TYR A 39 0.25 -0.77 -6.55
N THR A 40 -0.85 -0.52 -7.29
CA THR A 40 -2.08 0.04 -6.73
C THR A 40 -2.57 -0.69 -5.47
N ALA A 41 -2.54 -2.03 -5.44
CA ALA A 41 -3.05 -2.80 -4.30
C ALA A 41 -2.29 -2.49 -3.00
N ASN A 42 -0.95 -2.62 -2.99
CA ASN A 42 -0.14 -2.31 -1.82
C ASN A 42 -0.08 -0.81 -1.51
N THR A 43 -0.13 0.04 -2.54
CA THR A 43 -0.21 1.50 -2.36
C THR A 43 -1.49 1.86 -1.59
N MET A 44 -2.65 1.36 -2.05
CA MET A 44 -3.93 1.65 -1.42
C MET A 44 -4.07 0.98 -0.06
N ALA A 45 -3.60 -0.25 0.11
CA ALA A 45 -3.61 -0.90 1.42
C ALA A 45 -2.84 -0.07 2.45
N THR A 46 -1.64 0.39 2.10
CA THR A 46 -0.80 1.21 2.98
C THR A 46 -1.40 2.60 3.21
N ALA A 47 -1.96 3.23 2.18
CA ALA A 47 -2.65 4.50 2.31
C ALA A 47 -3.89 4.40 3.23
N ILE A 48 -4.68 3.32 3.11
CA ILE A 48 -5.87 3.09 3.95
C ILE A 48 -5.50 2.81 5.41
N GLU A 49 -4.39 2.10 5.66
CA GLU A 49 -3.85 1.96 7.01
C GLU A 49 -3.39 3.30 7.58
N THR A 50 -2.75 4.13 6.75
CA THR A 50 -2.34 5.49 7.13
C THR A 50 -3.53 6.41 7.40
N LEU A 51 -4.62 6.25 6.64
CA LEU A 51 -5.90 6.94 6.89
C LEU A 51 -6.56 6.50 8.21
N GLY A 52 -6.12 5.40 8.83
CA GLY A 52 -6.69 4.86 10.06
C GLY A 52 -7.93 3.99 9.87
N LEU A 53 -8.20 3.50 8.66
CA LEU A 53 -9.38 2.67 8.35
C LEU A 53 -9.14 1.17 8.49
N THR A 54 -7.89 0.74 8.62
CA THR A 54 -7.52 -0.66 8.90
C THR A 54 -6.69 -0.74 10.17
N LEU A 55 -6.64 -1.95 10.75
CA LEU A 55 -5.81 -2.19 11.92
C LEU A 55 -4.32 -2.11 11.55
N PRO A 56 -3.45 -1.66 12.48
CA PRO A 56 -2.02 -1.62 12.25
C PRO A 56 -1.46 -2.99 11.82
N GLY A 57 -0.68 -3.00 10.74
CA GLY A 57 -0.07 -4.20 10.14
C GLY A 57 -0.93 -4.87 9.06
N SER A 58 -2.18 -4.43 8.86
CA SER A 58 -3.08 -5.03 7.88
C SER A 58 -2.55 -4.95 6.45
N SER A 59 -1.94 -3.83 6.08
CA SER A 59 -1.44 -3.59 4.71
C SER A 59 -0.16 -4.34 4.35
N SER A 60 0.60 -4.79 5.34
CA SER A 60 1.92 -5.40 5.13
C SER A 60 1.95 -6.91 5.37
N SER A 61 1.03 -7.44 6.18
CA SER A 61 0.92 -8.89 6.43
C SER A 61 0.62 -9.66 5.13
N PRO A 62 1.48 -10.60 4.70
CA PRO A 62 1.22 -11.45 3.54
C PRO A 62 -0.10 -12.22 3.68
N ALA A 63 -0.74 -12.53 2.55
CA ALA A 63 -2.06 -13.16 2.55
C ALA A 63 -2.10 -14.53 3.24
N GLU A 64 -1.01 -15.30 3.16
CA GLU A 64 -0.87 -16.62 3.76
C GLU A 64 -0.16 -16.59 5.13
N ASP A 65 0.15 -15.40 5.66
CA ASP A 65 0.74 -15.25 6.99
C ASP A 65 -0.32 -15.53 8.07
N PRO A 66 -0.01 -16.35 9.10
CA PRO A 66 -0.93 -16.57 10.22
C PRO A 66 -1.42 -15.29 10.89
N ALA A 67 -0.63 -14.21 10.88
CA ALA A 67 -1.02 -12.90 11.39
C ALA A 67 -2.24 -12.31 10.66
N LYS A 68 -2.40 -12.57 9.36
CA LYS A 68 -3.58 -12.11 8.59
C LYS A 68 -4.85 -12.79 9.09
N LYS A 69 -4.79 -14.10 9.35
CA LYS A 69 -5.92 -14.84 9.92
C LYS A 69 -6.24 -14.35 11.33
N ALA A 70 -5.22 -14.16 12.16
CA ALA A 70 -5.39 -13.63 13.51
C ALA A 70 -6.01 -12.21 13.50
N GLU A 71 -5.63 -11.34 12.57
CA GLU A 71 -6.26 -10.03 12.39
C GLU A 71 -7.77 -10.18 12.12
N CYS A 72 -8.16 -11.04 11.17
CA CYS A 72 -9.58 -11.27 10.84
C CYS A 72 -10.39 -11.81 12.03
N GLU A 73 -9.79 -12.66 12.87
CA GLU A 73 -10.45 -13.19 14.07
C GLU A 73 -10.63 -12.11 15.15
N ASN A 74 -9.70 -11.15 15.23
CA ASN A 74 -9.67 -10.13 16.28
C ASN A 74 -10.31 -8.78 15.89
N VAL A 75 -10.65 -8.58 14.61
CA VAL A 75 -11.25 -7.31 14.12
C VAL A 75 -12.57 -6.96 14.83
N GLY A 76 -13.31 -7.97 15.31
CA GLY A 76 -14.59 -7.78 15.98
C GLY A 76 -14.52 -6.88 17.22
N GLU A 77 -13.47 -6.99 18.03
CA GLU A 77 -13.31 -6.13 19.21
C GLU A 77 -13.02 -4.67 18.82
N ALA A 78 -12.29 -4.44 17.72
CA ALA A 78 -12.10 -3.11 17.19
C ALA A 78 -13.43 -2.50 16.71
N ILE A 79 -14.23 -3.24 15.93
CA ILE A 79 -15.54 -2.78 15.46
C ILE A 79 -16.49 -2.49 16.63
N LYS A 80 -16.49 -3.33 17.66
CA LYS A 80 -17.28 -3.12 18.88
C LYS A 80 -16.89 -1.82 19.59
N ASN A 81 -15.60 -1.48 19.65
CA ASN A 81 -15.16 -0.19 20.20
C ASN A 81 -15.66 0.98 19.34
N LEU A 82 -15.59 0.88 18.00
CA LEU A 82 -16.13 1.91 17.12
C LEU A 82 -17.63 2.15 17.36
N LEU A 83 -18.41 1.07 17.54
CA LEU A 83 -19.85 1.17 17.83
C LEU A 83 -20.14 1.78 19.20
N ARG A 84 -19.32 1.48 20.22
CA ARG A 84 -19.50 2.03 21.57
C ARG A 84 -19.20 3.52 21.64
N GLU A 85 -18.20 3.97 20.89
CA GLU A 85 -17.74 5.36 20.87
C GLU A 85 -18.47 6.20 19.79
N ASP A 86 -19.39 5.62 19.01
CA ASP A 86 -19.99 6.21 17.80
C ASP A 86 -18.92 6.81 16.85
N LEU A 87 -17.78 6.12 16.73
CA LEU A 87 -16.67 6.57 15.89
C LEU A 87 -16.93 6.13 14.44
N ARG A 88 -17.27 7.09 13.57
CA ARG A 88 -17.66 6.84 12.18
C ARG A 88 -16.50 7.16 11.24
N PRO A 89 -16.52 6.66 9.98
CA PRO A 89 -15.46 6.95 9.01
C PRO A 89 -15.16 8.44 8.84
N ARG A 90 -16.18 9.32 8.89
CA ARG A 90 -16.00 10.78 8.80
C ARG A 90 -15.27 11.41 9.98
N ASP A 91 -15.28 10.74 11.13
CA ASP A 91 -14.58 11.19 12.33
C ASP A 91 -13.09 10.80 12.27
N ILE A 92 -12.74 9.79 11.46
CA ILE A 92 -11.36 9.31 11.21
C ILE A 92 -10.76 10.01 9.97
N LEU A 93 -11.52 10.08 8.87
CA LEU A 93 -11.11 10.61 7.58
C LEU A 93 -11.13 12.14 7.58
N THR A 94 -10.11 12.72 8.20
CA THR A 94 -9.89 14.16 8.23
C THR A 94 -9.01 14.61 7.05
N ARG A 95 -8.99 15.92 6.78
CA ARG A 95 -8.07 16.50 5.79
C ARG A 95 -6.61 16.13 6.10
N GLN A 96 -6.24 16.11 7.38
CA GLN A 96 -4.92 15.71 7.86
C GLN A 96 -4.62 14.24 7.55
N ALA A 97 -5.59 13.33 7.75
CA ALA A 97 -5.40 11.92 7.45
C ALA A 97 -5.10 11.70 5.95
N PHE A 98 -5.78 12.42 5.06
CA PHE A 98 -5.47 12.38 3.62
C PHE A 98 -4.07 12.93 3.31
N GLU A 99 -3.64 13.99 3.99
CA GLU A 99 -2.29 14.54 3.84
C GLU A 99 -1.22 13.52 4.28
N ASN A 100 -1.39 12.89 5.43
CA ASN A 100 -0.55 11.80 5.92
C ASN A 100 -0.50 10.64 4.90
N ALA A 101 -1.65 10.25 4.33
CA ALA A 101 -1.71 9.20 3.32
C ALA A 101 -0.95 9.58 2.03
N MET A 102 -1.07 10.82 1.55
CA MET A 102 -0.31 11.30 0.39
C MET A 102 1.20 11.30 0.64
N ILE A 103 1.63 11.72 1.84
CA ILE A 103 3.04 11.68 2.26
C ILE A 103 3.57 10.25 2.20
N VAL A 104 2.84 9.29 2.78
CA VAL A 104 3.24 7.88 2.79
C VAL A 104 3.26 7.29 1.38
N VAL A 105 2.29 7.63 0.53
CA VAL A 105 2.29 7.22 -0.89
C VAL A 105 3.56 7.72 -1.59
N ASN A 106 3.99 8.96 -1.38
CA ASN A 106 5.21 9.50 -2.00
C ASN A 106 6.48 8.85 -1.44
N ILE A 107 6.58 8.67 -0.13
CA ILE A 107 7.72 8.02 0.53
C ILE A 107 7.93 6.59 -0.01
N LEU A 108 6.84 5.88 -0.26
CA LEU A 108 6.84 4.52 -0.75
C LEU A 108 7.00 4.40 -2.28
N GLY A 109 6.94 5.50 -3.02
CA GLY A 109 6.92 5.48 -4.49
C GLY A 109 5.65 4.79 -5.03
N GLY A 110 4.51 5.08 -4.40
CA GLY A 110 3.24 4.46 -4.68
C GLY A 110 2.70 4.74 -6.09
N SER A 111 1.78 3.89 -6.52
CA SER A 111 1.13 3.98 -7.83
C SER A 111 0.36 5.31 -8.00
N THR A 112 0.46 5.91 -9.18
CA THR A 112 -0.30 7.12 -9.57
C THR A 112 -1.81 6.96 -9.48
N ASN A 113 -2.34 5.73 -9.60
CA ASN A 113 -3.75 5.43 -9.34
C ASN A 113 -4.23 5.83 -7.93
N ALA A 114 -3.34 5.97 -6.96
CA ALA A 114 -3.68 6.46 -5.63
C ALA A 114 -4.29 7.87 -5.68
N VAL A 115 -3.91 8.71 -6.64
CA VAL A 115 -4.52 10.03 -6.86
C VAL A 115 -6.02 9.88 -7.10
N LEU A 116 -6.42 9.03 -8.06
CA LEU A 116 -7.83 8.81 -8.39
C LEU A 116 -8.61 8.27 -7.20
N HIS A 117 -8.04 7.29 -6.50
CA HIS A 117 -8.72 6.63 -5.39
C HIS A 117 -8.86 7.53 -4.17
N LEU A 118 -7.81 8.25 -3.77
CA LEU A 118 -7.85 9.14 -2.62
C LEU A 118 -8.76 10.35 -2.87
N LEU A 119 -8.80 10.89 -4.10
CA LEU A 119 -9.78 11.91 -4.49
C LEU A 119 -11.22 11.39 -4.34
N ALA A 120 -11.50 10.17 -4.84
CA ALA A 120 -12.82 9.57 -4.73
C ALA A 120 -13.23 9.26 -3.28
N ILE A 121 -12.29 8.79 -2.45
CA ILE A 121 -12.55 8.53 -1.02
C ILE A 121 -12.80 9.85 -0.30
N ALA A 122 -12.02 10.90 -0.56
CA ALA A 122 -12.22 12.22 0.04
C ALA A 122 -13.59 12.81 -0.30
N ASP A 123 -13.99 12.76 -1.58
CA ASP A 123 -15.31 13.20 -2.03
C ASP A 123 -16.45 12.45 -1.31
N SER A 124 -16.31 11.13 -1.11
CA SER A 124 -17.32 10.30 -0.44
C SER A 124 -17.62 10.70 1.02
N VAL A 125 -16.69 11.42 1.66
CA VAL A 125 -16.84 11.93 3.04
C VAL A 125 -16.89 13.47 3.11
N GLY A 126 -17.01 14.15 1.96
CA GLY A 126 -17.13 15.60 1.89
C GLY A 126 -15.84 16.36 2.18
N ILE A 127 -14.67 15.72 2.06
CA ILE A 127 -13.37 16.38 2.17
C ILE A 127 -12.94 16.86 0.79
N LYS A 128 -12.69 18.16 0.66
CA LYS A 128 -12.10 18.71 -0.55
C LYS A 128 -10.63 18.29 -0.63
N LEU A 129 -10.28 17.56 -1.68
CA LEU A 129 -8.93 17.18 -2.05
C LEU A 129 -8.78 17.42 -3.56
N THR A 130 -7.66 17.97 -4.01
CA THR A 130 -7.41 18.29 -5.42
C THR A 130 -6.08 17.72 -5.88
N VAL A 131 -5.83 17.71 -7.19
CA VAL A 131 -4.55 17.23 -7.75
C VAL A 131 -3.39 18.13 -7.33
N GLU A 132 -3.63 19.43 -7.12
CA GLU A 132 -2.64 20.39 -6.62
C GLU A 132 -2.17 20.03 -5.20
N ASP A 133 -3.03 19.43 -4.38
CA ASP A 133 -2.65 18.96 -3.05
C ASP A 133 -1.60 17.84 -3.15
N PHE A 134 -1.74 16.92 -4.11
CA PHE A 134 -0.74 15.88 -4.37
C PHE A 134 0.58 16.47 -4.83
N GLN A 135 0.54 17.48 -5.71
CA GLN A 135 1.75 18.16 -6.17
C GLN A 135 2.47 18.84 -5.00
N ALA A 136 1.75 19.59 -4.17
CA ALA A 136 2.32 20.27 -3.01
C ALA A 136 2.94 19.29 -2.00
N VAL A 137 2.30 18.13 -1.78
CA VAL A 137 2.89 17.06 -0.95
C VAL A 137 4.11 16.43 -1.62
N SER A 138 4.06 16.18 -2.93
CA SER A 138 5.19 15.64 -3.72
C SER A 138 6.41 16.53 -3.66
N ASP A 139 6.24 17.85 -3.78
CA ASP A 139 7.35 18.81 -3.80
C ASP A 139 8.16 18.83 -2.49
N ARG A 140 7.52 18.51 -1.36
CA ARG A 140 8.15 18.53 -0.02
C ARG A 140 8.44 17.14 0.57
N THR A 141 8.03 16.07 -0.10
CA THR A 141 8.15 14.71 0.44
C THR A 141 9.16 13.90 -0.36
N PRO A 142 10.26 13.41 0.24
CA PRO A 142 11.23 12.59 -0.46
C PRO A 142 10.68 11.19 -0.74
N PHE A 143 11.16 10.57 -1.81
CA PHE A 143 11.01 9.14 -2.07
C PHE A 143 12.12 8.36 -1.36
N LEU A 144 11.76 7.43 -0.47
CA LEU A 144 12.72 6.72 0.40
C LEU A 144 12.75 5.20 0.22
N ALA A 145 11.64 4.58 -0.21
CA ALA A 145 11.53 3.13 -0.21
C ALA A 145 12.13 2.46 -1.46
N ASP A 146 13.07 1.53 -1.29
CA ASP A 146 13.62 0.72 -2.38
C ASP A 146 12.68 -0.45 -2.76
N LEU A 147 11.43 -0.15 -3.13
CA LEU A 147 10.40 -1.14 -3.45
C LEU A 147 10.08 -1.17 -4.95
N LYS A 148 9.88 -2.35 -5.51
CA LYS A 148 9.36 -2.52 -6.88
C LYS A 148 8.04 -1.75 -7.04
N PRO A 149 7.78 -1.12 -8.19
CA PRO A 149 8.55 -1.24 -9.44
C PRO A 149 9.81 -0.35 -9.52
N SER A 150 9.93 0.70 -8.69
CA SER A 150 11.04 1.65 -8.74
C SER A 150 12.35 1.09 -8.20
N GLY A 151 12.25 0.21 -7.20
CA GLY A 151 13.35 -0.37 -6.47
C GLY A 151 13.43 -1.90 -6.56
N LYS A 152 14.15 -2.51 -5.62
CA LYS A 152 14.50 -3.94 -5.62
C LYS A 152 13.54 -4.81 -4.82
N PHE A 153 13.13 -4.35 -3.64
CA PHE A 153 12.41 -5.15 -2.64
C PHE A 153 10.89 -5.19 -2.91
N VAL A 154 10.17 -6.06 -2.19
CA VAL A 154 8.71 -6.19 -2.28
C VAL A 154 8.04 -6.01 -0.91
N MET A 155 6.71 -5.92 -0.85
CA MET A 155 5.97 -5.71 0.41
C MET A 155 6.28 -6.78 1.47
N ALA A 156 6.54 -8.03 1.05
CA ALA A 156 6.96 -9.08 1.97
C ALA A 156 8.30 -8.78 2.68
N ASP A 157 9.21 -8.04 2.04
CA ASP A 157 10.46 -7.60 2.67
C ASP A 157 10.20 -6.47 3.67
N MET A 158 9.28 -5.56 3.35
CA MET A 158 8.82 -4.52 4.27
C MET A 158 8.16 -5.12 5.51
N HIS A 159 7.32 -6.15 5.36
CA HIS A 159 6.74 -6.90 6.49
C HIS A 159 7.80 -7.45 7.44
N ARG A 160 8.87 -8.04 6.90
CA ARG A 160 9.97 -8.63 7.69
C ARG A 160 10.73 -7.63 8.56
N ILE A 161 10.73 -6.35 8.18
CA ILE A 161 11.39 -5.27 8.95
C ILE A 161 10.42 -4.48 9.84
N GLY A 162 9.21 -5.02 10.07
CA GLY A 162 8.19 -4.42 10.95
C GLY A 162 7.00 -3.81 10.23
N GLY A 163 6.93 -3.94 8.90
CA GLY A 163 5.78 -3.57 8.10
C GLY A 163 5.45 -2.08 8.08
N THR A 164 4.23 -1.78 7.67
CA THR A 164 3.68 -0.42 7.66
C THR A 164 3.73 0.26 9.04
N PRO A 165 3.45 -0.42 10.17
CA PRO A 165 3.56 0.20 11.49
C PRO A 165 4.97 0.73 11.82
N ALA A 166 6.03 -0.01 11.44
CA ALA A 166 7.39 0.44 11.66
C ALA A 166 7.73 1.71 10.85
N LEU A 167 7.26 1.79 9.60
CA LEU A 167 7.39 2.98 8.78
C LEU A 167 6.63 4.16 9.39
N LEU A 168 5.34 4.00 9.70
CA LEU A 168 4.52 5.09 10.26
C LEU A 168 5.11 5.61 11.58
N LYS A 169 5.58 4.71 12.44
CA LYS A 169 6.28 5.08 13.68
C LYS A 169 7.55 5.88 13.43
N PHE A 170 8.33 5.51 12.42
CA PHE A 170 9.52 6.27 12.04
C PHE A 170 9.15 7.68 11.56
N LEU A 171 8.16 7.81 10.67
CA LEU A 171 7.75 9.11 10.13
C LEU A 171 7.12 10.03 11.19
N LEU A 172 6.33 9.46 12.11
CA LEU A 172 5.81 10.19 13.27
C LEU A 172 6.94 10.71 14.16
N LYS A 173 7.97 9.89 14.41
CA LYS A 173 9.13 10.29 15.22
C LYS A 173 9.91 11.45 14.59
N GLU A 174 10.02 11.47 13.27
CA GLU A 174 10.70 12.54 12.52
C GLU A 174 9.81 13.79 12.31
N GLY A 175 8.58 13.79 12.83
CA GLY A 175 7.64 14.91 12.69
C GLY A 175 7.15 15.12 11.26
N ILE A 176 7.16 14.07 10.44
CA ILE A 176 6.71 14.09 9.04
C ILE A 176 5.20 13.81 8.96
N LEU A 177 4.67 13.03 9.90
CA LEU A 177 3.23 12.75 10.04
C LEU A 177 2.71 13.40 11.33
N ASP A 178 1.44 13.78 11.29
CA ASP A 178 0.66 14.23 12.45
C ASP A 178 -0.10 13.09 13.12
#